data_AF-A0A660YA75-F1
#
_entry.id   AF-A0A660YA75-F1
#
_cell.length_a   1.000
_cell.length_b   1.000
_cell.length_c   1.000
_cell.angle_alpha   90.00
_cell.angle_beta   90.00
_cell.angle_gamma   90.00
#
_symmetry.space_group_name_H-M   'P 1'
#
loop_
_entity.id
_entity.type
_entity.pdbx_description
1 polymer ?
#
loop_
_entity_poly.entity_id
_entity_poly.type
_entity_poly.pdbx_seq_one_letter_code
_entity_poly.pdbx_strand_id
1 'polypeptide(L)'
;MSSRNSKVELLSEVMDPHLNDDDRVESKIQKSIMDYLKTVPGSNFAKIAQGPWSKNGVSDIVGCYLGRSVVIEVKRKTGKPTELQKVYLNNNIRAGGFAALSRSVADARAVLEKVKKQVKDKT
;
A
#
# COMPACT_ATOMS: atom_id res chain seq x y z
N MET A 1 -1.65 29.70 16.48
CA MET A 1 -0.21 29.84 16.14
C MET A 1 0.52 28.72 16.86
N SER A 2 1.06 27.67 16.24
CA SER A 2 1.95 27.61 15.07
C SER A 2 1.66 26.33 14.29
N SER A 3 1.11 26.45 13.08
CA SER A 3 1.01 25.35 12.13
C SER A 3 2.40 25.08 11.57
N ARG A 4 3.16 24.22 12.24
CA ARG A 4 4.37 23.66 11.64
C ARG A 4 3.94 22.68 10.55
N ASN A 5 4.01 23.15 9.30
CA ASN A 5 4.17 22.30 8.13
C ASN A 5 5.51 21.56 8.25
N SER A 6 5.59 20.58 9.16
CA SER A 6 6.64 19.57 9.10
C SER A 6 6.27 18.61 7.98
N LYS A 7 7.10 18.51 6.94
CA LYS A 7 7.00 17.44 5.94
C LYS A 7 6.89 16.11 6.67
N VAL A 8 5.87 15.33 6.34
CA VAL A 8 5.72 13.97 6.85
C VAL A 8 6.68 13.10 6.06
N GLU A 9 7.59 12.43 6.76
CA GLU A 9 8.44 11.38 6.19
C GLU A 9 7.77 10.02 6.34
N LEU A 10 8.01 9.11 5.40
CA LEU A 10 7.55 7.73 5.53
C LEU A 10 8.38 7.02 6.61
N LEU A 11 7.72 6.17 7.39
CA LEU A 11 8.40 5.23 8.26
C LEU A 11 9.20 4.24 7.39
N SER A 12 10.38 3.84 7.87
CA SER A 12 11.28 2.90 7.18
C SER A 12 10.66 1.54 6.85
N GLU A 13 9.58 1.20 7.55
CA GLU A 13 8.82 -0.03 7.45
C GLU A 13 7.82 0.00 6.29
N VAL A 14 7.47 1.19 5.78
CA VAL A 14 6.69 1.36 4.56
C VAL A 14 7.56 0.88 3.39
N MET A 15 7.11 -0.16 2.71
CA MET A 15 7.88 -0.76 1.62
C MET A 15 7.81 0.09 0.35
N ASP A 16 8.93 0.19 -0.35
CA ASP A 16 9.00 0.81 -1.67
C ASP A 16 9.97 -0.01 -2.58
N PRO A 17 9.55 -1.19 -3.09
CA PRO A 17 10.49 -2.19 -3.60
C PRO A 17 11.04 -1.91 -5.01
N HIS A 18 10.30 -1.22 -5.87
CA HIS A 18 10.69 -0.91 -7.25
C HIS A 18 11.06 -2.14 -8.12
N LEU A 19 10.28 -3.23 -8.01
CA LEU A 19 10.48 -4.46 -8.75
C LEU A 19 9.67 -4.43 -10.04
N ASN A 20 10.34 -4.44 -11.20
CA ASN A 20 9.68 -4.44 -12.52
C ASN A 20 8.62 -3.32 -12.65
N ASP A 21 9.02 -2.09 -12.34
CA ASP A 21 8.16 -0.91 -12.44
C ASP A 21 7.40 -0.88 -13.77
N ASP A 22 6.10 -0.64 -13.68
CA ASP A 22 5.20 -0.64 -14.83
C ASP A 22 5.03 0.80 -15.35
N ASP A 23 5.31 1.00 -16.64
CA ASP A 23 5.25 2.33 -17.26
C ASP A 23 3.83 2.79 -17.59
N ARG A 24 2.81 1.94 -17.40
CA ARG A 24 1.40 2.28 -17.65
C ARG A 24 0.90 3.33 -16.64
N VAL A 25 -0.30 3.85 -16.87
CA VAL A 25 -0.98 4.76 -15.92
C VAL A 25 -1.38 4.02 -14.65
N GLU A 26 -1.41 4.73 -13.50
CA GLU A 26 -1.66 4.13 -12.18
C GLU A 26 -2.94 3.28 -12.15
N SER A 27 -4.01 3.70 -12.85
CA SER A 27 -5.26 2.94 -12.92
C SER A 27 -5.11 1.55 -13.57
N LYS A 28 -4.18 1.39 -14.53
CA LYS A 28 -3.86 0.09 -15.16
C LYS A 28 -2.99 -0.76 -14.25
N ILE A 29 -2.00 -0.15 -13.58
CA ILE A 29 -1.15 -0.83 -12.59
C ILE A 29 -2.02 -1.37 -11.45
N GLN A 30 -2.85 -0.51 -10.86
CA GLN A 30 -3.79 -0.86 -9.79
C GLN A 30 -4.74 -1.98 -10.22
N LYS A 31 -5.25 -1.96 -11.46
CA LYS A 31 -6.08 -3.05 -11.99
C LYS A 31 -5.29 -4.37 -12.02
N SER A 32 -4.08 -4.38 -12.56
CA SER A 32 -3.24 -5.59 -12.58
C SER A 32 -2.90 -6.10 -11.18
N ILE A 33 -2.63 -5.20 -10.22
CA ILE A 33 -2.42 -5.57 -8.82
C ILE A 33 -3.69 -6.22 -8.25
N MET A 34 -4.86 -5.60 -8.41
CA MET A 34 -6.12 -6.15 -7.92
C MET A 34 -6.46 -7.51 -8.54
N ASP A 35 -6.21 -7.68 -9.84
CA ASP A 35 -6.45 -8.95 -10.53
C ASP A 35 -5.48 -10.04 -10.00
N TYR A 36 -4.22 -9.70 -9.70
CA TYR A 36 -3.31 -10.60 -8.98
C TYR A 36 -3.82 -10.93 -7.57
N LEU A 37 -4.17 -9.93 -6.76
CA LEU A 37 -4.59 -10.14 -5.37
C LEU A 37 -5.78 -11.11 -5.27
N LYS A 38 -6.77 -11.02 -6.17
CA LYS A 38 -7.91 -11.97 -6.23
C LYS A 38 -7.49 -13.43 -6.40
N THR A 39 -6.31 -13.70 -6.96
CA THR A 39 -5.80 -15.07 -7.14
C THR A 39 -5.10 -15.62 -5.91
N VAL A 40 -4.78 -14.78 -4.92
CA VAL A 40 -3.99 -15.17 -3.75
C VAL A 40 -4.90 -15.73 -2.65
N PRO A 41 -4.77 -17.01 -2.25
CA PRO A 41 -5.56 -17.58 -1.16
C PRO A 41 -5.32 -16.87 0.16
N GLY A 42 -6.38 -16.68 0.96
CA GLY A 42 -6.30 -15.98 2.25
C GLY A 42 -6.11 -14.47 2.13
N SER A 43 -6.33 -13.90 0.95
CA SER A 43 -6.37 -12.46 0.71
C SER A 43 -7.81 -11.95 0.55
N ASN A 44 -8.07 -10.75 1.05
CA ASN A 44 -9.33 -10.03 0.85
C ASN A 44 -9.03 -8.54 0.73
N PHE A 45 -9.13 -8.00 -0.48
CA PHE A 45 -8.75 -6.61 -0.79
C PHE A 45 -9.86 -5.88 -1.54
N ALA A 46 -9.99 -4.59 -1.25
CA ALA A 46 -10.86 -3.67 -1.94
C ALA A 46 -10.04 -2.54 -2.57
N LYS A 47 -10.45 -2.13 -3.78
CA LYS A 47 -10.03 -0.85 -4.36
C LYS A 47 -10.87 0.26 -3.74
N ILE A 48 -10.23 1.34 -3.31
CA ILE A 48 -10.92 2.52 -2.79
C ILE A 48 -11.16 3.53 -3.91
N ALA A 49 -12.43 3.86 -4.18
CA ALA A 49 -12.79 4.97 -5.04
C ALA A 49 -12.78 6.27 -4.23
N GLN A 50 -11.89 7.20 -4.58
CA GLN A 50 -11.84 8.52 -3.93
C GLN A 50 -13.05 9.36 -4.37
N GLY A 51 -13.65 10.06 -3.42
CA GLY A 51 -14.82 10.92 -3.61
C GLY A 51 -15.24 11.62 -2.32
N PRO A 52 -16.37 12.35 -2.32
CA PRO A 52 -16.82 13.15 -1.18
C PRO A 52 -17.00 12.37 0.13
N TRP A 53 -17.25 11.07 0.03
CA TRP A 53 -17.48 10.18 1.17
C TRP A 53 -16.26 9.31 1.52
N SER A 54 -15.15 9.48 0.80
CA SER A 54 -13.90 8.75 1.06
C SER A 54 -13.02 9.51 2.05
N LYS A 55 -12.22 8.78 2.83
CA LYS A 55 -11.21 9.38 3.69
C LYS A 55 -10.06 9.93 2.83
N ASN A 56 -9.83 11.24 2.87
CA ASN A 56 -8.69 11.84 2.18
C ASN A 56 -7.37 11.14 2.53
N GLY A 57 -6.60 10.79 1.50
CA GLY A 57 -5.30 10.12 1.64
C GLY A 57 -5.37 8.63 1.96
N VAL A 58 -6.55 8.00 2.00
CA VAL A 58 -6.66 6.54 2.05
C VAL A 58 -5.98 5.92 0.84
N SER A 59 -5.21 4.86 1.05
CA SER A 59 -4.51 4.14 -0.02
C SER A 59 -5.47 3.59 -1.07
N ASP A 60 -5.00 3.49 -2.32
CA ASP A 60 -5.78 2.98 -3.46
C ASP A 60 -6.34 1.57 -3.24
N ILE A 61 -5.59 0.72 -2.54
CA ILE A 61 -5.95 -0.66 -2.24
C ILE A 61 -5.79 -0.90 -0.74
N VAL A 62 -6.85 -1.41 -0.10
CA VAL A 62 -6.88 -1.72 1.33
C VAL A 62 -7.46 -3.11 1.52
N GLY A 63 -6.88 -3.89 2.42
CA GLY A 63 -7.39 -5.22 2.71
C GLY A 63 -6.63 -5.96 3.78
N CYS A 64 -6.87 -7.26 3.81
CA CYS A 64 -6.26 -8.19 4.73
C CYS A 64 -5.63 -9.36 3.98
N TYR A 65 -4.48 -9.82 4.45
CA TYR A 65 -3.84 -11.04 4.00
C TYR A 65 -3.35 -11.85 5.19
N LEU A 66 -3.75 -13.13 5.29
CA LEU A 66 -3.44 -14.02 6.41
C LEU A 66 -3.71 -13.38 7.79
N GLY A 67 -4.85 -12.68 7.91
CA GLY A 67 -5.25 -11.99 9.15
C GLY A 67 -4.47 -10.72 9.48
N ARG A 68 -3.67 -10.17 8.55
CA ARG A 68 -2.92 -8.92 8.73
C ARG A 68 -3.43 -7.83 7.80
N SER A 69 -3.61 -6.62 8.35
CA SER A 69 -3.93 -5.42 7.56
C SER A 69 -2.79 -5.10 6.59
N VAL A 70 -3.14 -4.89 5.32
CA VAL A 70 -2.20 -4.50 4.25
C VAL A 70 -2.83 -3.35 3.47
N VAL A 71 -2.10 -2.24 3.35
CA VAL A 71 -2.49 -1.09 2.54
C VAL A 71 -1.45 -0.83 1.45
N ILE A 72 -1.91 -0.63 0.22
CA ILE A 72 -1.06 -0.44 -0.95
C ILE A 72 -1.48 0.85 -1.66
N GLU A 73 -0.56 1.79 -1.72
CA GLU A 73 -0.67 3.03 -2.48
C GLU A 73 0.02 2.82 -3.83
N VAL A 74 -0.73 2.97 -4.93
CA VAL A 74 -0.22 2.71 -6.27
C VAL A 74 0.42 3.97 -6.81
N LYS A 75 1.63 3.83 -7.37
CA LYS A 75 2.34 4.93 -8.02
C LYS A 75 2.90 4.50 -9.37
N ARG A 76 3.13 5.48 -10.23
CA ARG A 76 4.05 5.28 -11.38
C ARG A 76 5.49 5.22 -10.89
N LYS A 77 6.39 4.75 -11.75
CA LYS A 77 7.85 4.65 -11.53
C LYS A 77 8.44 5.76 -10.65
N THR A 78 8.18 7.03 -10.99
CA THR A 78 8.72 8.20 -10.27
C THR A 78 7.70 8.92 -9.37
N GLY A 79 6.49 8.38 -9.28
CA GLY A 79 5.40 8.96 -8.49
C GLY A 79 5.72 8.93 -7.00
N LYS A 80 5.39 10.02 -6.30
CA LYS A 80 5.56 10.15 -4.85
C LYS A 80 4.20 10.22 -4.17
N PRO A 81 4.03 9.64 -2.96
CA PRO A 81 2.81 9.82 -2.18
C PRO A 81 2.66 11.28 -1.74
N THR A 82 1.41 11.73 -1.69
CA THR A 82 1.05 12.99 -1.06
C THR A 82 1.25 12.92 0.47
N GLU A 83 1.31 14.06 1.15
CA GLU A 83 1.48 14.10 2.60
C GLU A 83 0.38 13.33 3.35
N LEU A 84 -0.88 13.43 2.90
CA LEU A 84 -1.99 12.69 3.52
C LEU A 84 -1.88 11.17 3.30
N GLN A 85 -1.38 10.73 2.14
CA GLN A 85 -1.10 9.32 1.89
C GLN A 85 0.03 8.80 2.77
N LYS A 86 1.10 9.59 2.97
CA LYS A 86 2.17 9.24 3.90
C LYS A 86 1.64 9.07 5.33
N VAL A 87 0.77 9.97 5.79
CA VAL A 87 0.10 9.86 7.10
C VAL A 87 -0.70 8.56 7.18
N TYR A 88 -1.47 8.22 6.14
CA TYR A 88 -2.27 6.99 6.12
C TYR A 88 -1.40 5.73 6.18
N LEU A 89 -0.35 5.64 5.35
CA LEU A 89 0.61 4.53 5.33
C LEU A 89 1.30 4.37 6.69
N ASN A 90 1.82 5.46 7.25
CA ASN A 90 2.48 5.47 8.56
C ASN A 90 1.54 5.04 9.69
N ASN A 91 0.27 5.46 9.66
CA ASN A 91 -0.69 5.07 10.67
C ASN A 91 -1.03 3.57 10.59
N ASN A 92 -1.08 2.98 9.39
CA ASN A 92 -1.27 1.53 9.27
C ASN A 92 -0.07 0.74 9.83
N ILE A 93 1.16 1.20 9.57
CA ILE A 93 2.38 0.63 10.20
C ILE A 93 2.30 0.71 11.73
N ARG A 94 1.98 1.88 12.28
CA ARG A 94 1.87 2.09 13.73
C ARG A 94 0.79 1.23 14.38
N ALA A 95 -0.27 0.91 13.64
CA ALA A 95 -1.32 -0.02 14.07
C ALA A 95 -0.91 -1.51 13.97
N GLY A 96 0.34 -1.81 13.56
CA GLY A 96 0.85 -3.17 13.40
C GLY A 96 0.52 -3.83 12.06
N GLY A 97 0.03 -3.06 11.09
CA GLY A 97 -0.21 -3.51 9.72
C GLY A 97 1.01 -3.37 8.82
N PHE A 98 0.80 -3.62 7.53
CA PHE A 98 1.80 -3.49 6.47
C PHE A 98 1.37 -2.40 5.49
N ALA A 99 2.32 -1.60 5.03
CA ALA A 99 2.08 -0.52 4.10
C ALA A 99 3.13 -0.52 3.00
N ALA A 100 2.72 -0.23 1.77
CA ALA A 100 3.64 -0.16 0.64
C ALA A 100 3.24 0.88 -0.40
N LEU A 101 4.25 1.49 -1.00
CA LEU A 101 4.15 2.04 -2.35
C LEU A 101 4.35 0.88 -3.34
N SER A 102 3.48 0.79 -4.35
CA SER A 102 3.55 -0.26 -5.35
C SER A 102 3.48 0.32 -6.76
N ARG A 103 4.46 -0.04 -7.60
CA ARG A 103 4.57 0.36 -9.01
C ARG A 103 4.34 -0.79 -9.96
N SER A 104 4.06 -1.98 -9.46
CA SER A 104 3.89 -3.18 -10.26
C SER A 104 3.16 -4.29 -9.49
N VAL A 105 2.85 -5.38 -10.19
CA VAL A 105 2.38 -6.62 -9.54
C VAL A 105 3.49 -7.28 -8.71
N ALA A 106 4.76 -7.12 -9.10
CA ALA A 106 5.89 -7.71 -8.39
C ALA A 106 6.14 -7.04 -7.04
N ASP A 107 5.95 -5.72 -6.94
CA ASP A 107 5.95 -4.98 -5.68
C ASP A 107 4.88 -5.51 -4.72
N ALA A 108 3.62 -5.59 -5.20
CA ALA A 108 2.51 -6.09 -4.40
C ALA A 108 2.76 -7.52 -3.90
N ARG A 109 3.33 -8.39 -4.74
CA ARG A 109 3.74 -9.75 -4.36
C ARG A 109 4.80 -9.73 -3.27
N ALA A 110 5.83 -8.89 -3.38
CA ALA A 110 6.88 -8.79 -2.37
C ALA A 110 6.33 -8.37 -0.99
N VAL A 111 5.32 -7.50 -0.96
CA VAL A 111 4.62 -7.13 0.27
C VAL A 111 3.92 -8.34 0.89
N LEU A 112 3.17 -9.12 0.09
CA LEU A 112 2.50 -10.32 0.59
C LEU A 112 3.50 -11.38 1.08
N GLU A 113 4.64 -11.57 0.40
CA GLU A 113 5.67 -12.50 0.87
C GLU A 113 6.31 -12.04 2.20
N LYS A 114 6.53 -10.74 2.41
CA LYS A 114 6.96 -10.21 3.71
C LYS A 114 5.93 -10.51 4.80
N VAL A 115 4.65 -10.28 4.53
CA VAL A 115 3.54 -10.59 5.46
C VAL A 115 3.53 -12.08 5.81
N LYS A 116 3.58 -12.95 4.79
CA LYS A 116 3.56 -14.40 4.94
C LYS A 116 4.73 -14.89 5.80
N LYS A 117 5.94 -14.37 5.56
CA LYS A 117 7.12 -14.67 6.37
C LYS A 117 6.90 -14.27 7.83
N GLN A 118 6.45 -13.04 8.09
CA GLN A 118 6.24 -12.55 9.45
C GLN A 118 5.10 -13.26 10.20
N VAL A 119 4.09 -13.79 9.48
CA VAL A 119 3.06 -14.64 10.08
C VAL A 119 3.65 -15.99 10.47
N LYS A 120 4.41 -16.63 9.57
CA LYS A 120 5.07 -17.93 9.85
C LYS A 120 6.04 -17.85 11.02
N ASP A 121 6.87 -16.81 11.10
CA ASP A 121 7.88 -16.65 12.16
C ASP A 121 7.26 -16.47 13.57
N LYS A 122 5.94 -16.28 13.67
CA LYS A 122 5.19 -16.13 14.93
C LYS A 122 4.36 -17.35 15.32
N THR A 123 4.41 -18.43 14.53
CA THR A 123 3.67 -19.68 14.75
C THR A 123 4.64 -20.82 14.97
#